data_AF-A0A411E8M1-F1
#
_entry.id   AF-A0A411E8M1-F1
#
_cell.length_a   1.000
_cell.length_b   1.000
_cell.length_c   1.000
_cell.angle_alpha   90.00
_cell.angle_beta   90.00
_cell.angle_gamma   90.00
#
_symmetry.space_group_name_H-M   'P 1'
#
loop_
_entity.id
_entity.type
_entity.pdbx_description
1 polymer ?
#
loop_
_entity_poly.entity_id
_entity_poly.type
_entity_poly.pdbx_seq_one_letter_code
_entity_poly.pdbx_strand_id
1 'polypeptide(L)'
;MPLETIRLLLDFGLLILIWMVQLIVYPGFLFYSEEGLISWHKKYTPRISIIVIPLMLGQLMLYGSLLQSEKTIYSIACFVLVLLVWLLTFTIFVPRHKSITAGEFSRNTLVELANLNWLRAILWSAIFIWNYFTFYD
;
A
#
# COMPACT_ATOMS: atom_id res chain seq x y z
N MET A 1 -2.71 -10.14 -22.76
CA MET A 1 -3.55 -10.26 -21.55
C MET A 1 -4.49 -9.06 -21.52
N PRO A 2 -5.80 -9.24 -21.27
CA PRO A 2 -6.73 -8.12 -21.14
C PRO A 2 -6.28 -7.15 -20.05
N LEU A 3 -6.47 -5.85 -20.26
CA LEU A 3 -6.10 -4.80 -19.28
C LEU A 3 -6.76 -5.03 -17.92
N GLU A 4 -7.99 -5.54 -17.92
CA GLU A 4 -8.75 -5.89 -16.72
C GLU A 4 -8.06 -6.98 -15.90
N THR A 5 -7.51 -8.02 -16.55
CA THR A 5 -6.80 -9.08 -15.83
C THR A 5 -5.49 -8.56 -15.24
N ILE A 6 -4.78 -7.66 -15.94
CA ILE A 6 -3.58 -7.01 -15.40
C ILE A 6 -3.96 -6.15 -14.17
N ARG A 7 -5.06 -5.39 -14.26
CA ARG A 7 -5.58 -4.58 -13.15
C ARG A 7 -5.91 -5.44 -11.93
N LEU A 8 -6.62 -6.55 -12.14
CA LEU A 8 -6.95 -7.51 -11.07
C LEU A 8 -5.70 -8.10 -10.42
N LEU A 9 -4.68 -8.46 -11.21
CA LEU A 9 -3.42 -8.98 -10.68
C LEU A 9 -2.63 -7.93 -9.88
N LEU A 10 -2.64 -6.66 -10.31
CA LEU A 10 -2.01 -5.59 -9.54
C LEU A 10 -2.73 -5.36 -8.20
N ASP A 11 -4.06 -5.34 -8.23
CA ASP A 11 -4.87 -5.19 -7.01
C ASP A 11 -4.63 -6.36 -6.04
N PHE A 12 -4.59 -7.60 -6.56
CA PHE A 12 -4.29 -8.77 -5.76
C PHE A 12 -2.86 -8.74 -5.19
N GLY A 13 -1.87 -8.34 -6.00
CA GLY A 13 -0.49 -8.20 -5.55
C GLY A 13 -0.36 -7.17 -4.42
N LEU A 14 -1.03 -6.02 -4.53
CA LEU A 14 -1.05 -4.99 -3.49
C LEU A 14 -1.82 -5.43 -2.24
N LEU A 15 -2.91 -6.18 -2.41
CA LEU A 15 -3.66 -6.78 -1.32
C LEU A 15 -2.76 -7.69 -0.48
N ILE A 16 -2.10 -8.67 -1.10
CA ILE A 16 -1.23 -9.59 -0.37
C ILE A 16 -0.06 -8.84 0.28
N LEU A 17 0.55 -7.91 -0.46
CA LEU A 17 1.66 -7.09 0.06
C LEU A 17 1.24 -6.32 1.30
N ILE A 18 0.10 -5.63 1.30
CA ILE A 18 -0.30 -4.81 2.45
C ILE A 18 -0.65 -5.66 3.66
N TRP A 19 -1.27 -6.83 3.46
CA TRP A 19 -1.56 -7.75 4.56
C TRP A 19 -0.30 -8.37 5.16
N MET A 20 0.70 -8.71 4.34
CA MET A 20 2.02 -9.10 4.84
C MET A 20 2.67 -7.99 5.68
N VAL A 21 2.62 -6.75 5.21
CA VAL A 21 3.15 -5.60 5.97
C VAL A 21 2.39 -5.42 7.28
N GLN A 22 1.06 -5.50 7.25
CA GLN A 22 0.20 -5.29 8.41
C GLN A 22 0.37 -6.36 9.48
N LEU A 23 0.41 -7.63 9.08
CA LEU A 23 0.36 -8.76 10.02
C LEU A 23 1.75 -9.26 10.44
N ILE A 24 2.77 -9.04 9.61
CA ILE A 24 4.11 -9.61 9.84
C ILE A 24 5.10 -8.47 10.11
N VAL A 25 5.22 -7.53 9.17
CA VAL A 25 6.32 -6.56 9.23
C VAL A 25 6.14 -5.56 10.37
N TYR A 26 4.99 -4.92 10.47
CA TYR A 26 4.77 -3.90 11.50
C TYR A 26 4.74 -4.44 12.93
N PRO A 27 4.10 -5.60 13.22
CA PRO A 27 4.26 -6.24 14.52
C PRO A 27 5.72 -6.59 14.81
N GLY A 28 6.48 -7.00 13.78
CA GLY A 28 7.92 -7.27 13.87
C GLY A 28 8.73 -6.10 14.41
N PHE A 29 8.34 -4.84 14.13
CA PHE A 29 9.07 -3.66 14.61
C PHE A 29 9.18 -3.60 16.13
N LEU A 30 8.21 -4.17 16.85
CA LEU A 30 8.13 -4.13 18.30
C LEU A 30 9.04 -5.16 19.00
N PHE A 31 9.68 -6.05 18.25
CA PHE A 31 10.56 -7.10 18.79
C PHE A 31 12.05 -6.78 18.64
N TYR A 32 12.41 -5.72 17.91
CA TYR A 32 13.80 -5.30 17.74
C TYR A 32 14.24 -4.36 18.86
N SER A 33 15.54 -4.42 19.21
CA SER A 33 16.20 -3.27 19.84
C SER A 33 16.18 -2.07 18.90
N GLU A 34 16.33 -0.87 19.43
CA GLU A 34 16.32 0.36 18.63
C GLU A 34 17.38 0.33 17.51
N GLU A 35 18.63 0.03 17.87
CA GLU A 35 19.74 -0.11 16.94
C GLU A 35 19.50 -1.23 15.90
N GLY A 36 18.93 -2.35 16.35
CA GLY A 36 18.56 -3.47 15.51
C GLY A 36 17.51 -3.10 14.47
N LEU A 37 16.48 -2.36 14.90
CA LEU A 37 15.42 -1.88 14.01
C LEU A 37 15.98 -0.91 12.97
N ILE A 38 16.79 0.07 13.38
CA ILE A 38 17.40 1.03 12.45
C ILE A 38 18.25 0.30 11.39
N SER A 39 19.11 -0.62 11.83
CA SER A 39 19.99 -1.40 10.94
C SER A 39 19.20 -2.25 9.94
N TRP A 40 18.17 -2.94 10.41
CA TRP A 40 17.30 -3.75 9.56
C TRP A 40 16.45 -2.87 8.62
N HIS A 41 15.87 -1.79 9.14
CA HIS A 41 14.95 -0.92 8.41
C HIS A 41 15.63 -0.18 7.26
N LYS A 42 16.89 0.24 7.44
CA LYS A 42 17.75 0.81 6.37
C LYS A 42 17.88 -0.10 5.15
N LYS A 43 17.89 -1.42 5.37
CA LYS A 43 17.96 -2.43 4.29
C LYS A 43 16.57 -2.79 3.77
N TYR A 44 15.58 -2.88 4.66
CA TYR A 44 14.21 -3.26 4.33
C TYR A 44 13.51 -2.23 3.43
N THR A 45 13.54 -0.93 3.78
CA THR A 45 12.81 0.12 3.04
C THR A 45 13.13 0.12 1.53
N PRO A 46 14.40 0.20 1.10
CA PRO A 46 14.70 0.23 -0.34
C PRO A 46 14.28 -1.08 -1.03
N ARG A 47 14.39 -2.22 -0.35
CA ARG A 47 14.02 -3.52 -0.92
C ARG A 47 12.52 -3.66 -1.14
N ILE A 48 11.70 -3.27 -0.16
CA ILE A 48 10.24 -3.30 -0.36
C ILE A 48 9.80 -2.23 -1.37
N SER A 49 10.46 -1.08 -1.43
CA SER A 49 10.20 -0.03 -2.42
C SER A 49 10.30 -0.52 -3.87
N ILE A 50 11.28 -1.39 -4.18
CA ILE A 50 11.43 -2.00 -5.51
C ILE A 50 10.19 -2.81 -5.91
N ILE A 51 9.45 -3.34 -4.95
CA ILE A 51 8.24 -4.15 -5.20
C ILE A 51 7.00 -3.26 -5.20
N VAL A 52 6.81 -2.46 -4.15
CA VAL A 52 5.55 -1.72 -3.94
C VAL A 52 5.40 -0.55 -4.92
N ILE A 53 6.48 0.16 -5.28
CA ILE A 53 6.39 1.34 -6.15
C ILE A 53 5.91 0.97 -7.55
N PRO A 54 6.48 -0.03 -8.26
CA PRO A 54 5.98 -0.44 -9.56
C PRO A 54 4.52 -0.90 -9.53
N LEU A 55 4.12 -1.65 -8.50
CA LEU A 55 2.73 -2.09 -8.33
C LEU A 55 1.77 -0.90 -8.15
N MET A 56 2.11 0.05 -7.27
CA MET A 56 1.30 1.24 -7.02
C MET A 56 1.22 2.17 -8.23
N LEU A 57 2.31 2.34 -8.97
CA LEU A 57 2.33 3.13 -10.21
C LEU A 57 1.48 2.46 -11.30
N GLY A 58 1.63 1.14 -11.47
CA GLY A 58 0.80 0.38 -12.40
C GLY A 58 -0.69 0.48 -12.08
N GLN A 59 -1.06 0.33 -10.80
CA GLN A 59 -2.44 0.49 -10.35
C GLN A 59 -2.98 1.89 -10.68
N LEU A 60 -2.20 2.95 -10.39
CA LEU A 60 -2.59 4.33 -10.70
C LEU A 60 -2.80 4.55 -12.21
N MET A 61 -1.89 4.05 -13.05
CA MET A 61 -2.00 4.17 -14.51
C MET A 61 -3.21 3.40 -15.07
N LEU A 62 -3.49 2.20 -14.56
CA LEU A 62 -4.61 1.39 -15.03
C LEU A 62 -5.97 1.96 -14.61
N TYR A 63 -6.12 2.45 -13.38
CA TYR A 63 -7.36 3.11 -12.98
C TYR A 63 -7.51 4.50 -13.62
N GLY A 64 -6.41 5.21 -13.87
CA GLY A 64 -6.43 6.47 -14.62
C GLY A 64 -6.87 6.28 -16.08
N SER A 65 -6.36 5.25 -16.75
CA SER A 65 -6.79 4.91 -18.11
C SER A 65 -8.24 4.41 -18.15
N LEU A 66 -8.66 3.57 -17.20
CA LEU A 66 -10.06 3.14 -17.07
C LEU A 66 -11.00 4.34 -16.94
N LEU A 67 -10.69 5.31 -16.07
CA LEU A 67 -11.51 6.51 -15.89
C LEU A 67 -11.60 7.37 -17.16
N GLN A 68 -10.54 7.40 -17.97
CA GLN A 68 -10.55 8.11 -19.25
C GLN A 68 -11.40 7.39 -20.30
N SER A 69 -11.31 6.06 -20.37
CA SER A 69 -12.06 5.25 -21.32
C SER A 69 -13.54 5.16 -20.96
N GLU A 70 -13.85 5.01 -19.68
CA GLU A 70 -15.21 4.75 -19.18
C GLU A 70 -15.46 5.56 -17.92
N LYS A 71 -16.40 6.51 -17.97
CA LYS A 71 -16.76 7.36 -16.84
C LYS A 71 -17.97 6.78 -16.10
N THR A 72 -17.76 5.67 -15.41
CA THR A 72 -18.77 5.01 -14.59
C THR A 72 -18.56 5.35 -13.11
N ILE A 73 -19.56 5.05 -12.27
CA ILE A 73 -19.43 5.18 -10.81
C ILE A 73 -18.24 4.33 -10.32
N TYR A 74 -18.09 3.12 -10.87
CA TYR A 74 -16.99 2.21 -10.56
C TYR A 74 -15.62 2.83 -10.86
N SER A 75 -15.40 3.33 -12.09
CA SER A 75 -14.09 3.86 -12.48
C SER A 75 -13.71 5.12 -11.68
N ILE A 76 -14.68 5.99 -11.41
CA ILE A 76 -14.48 7.19 -10.57
C ILE A 76 -14.14 6.77 -9.14
N ALA A 77 -14.96 5.91 -8.53
CA ALA A 77 -14.80 5.52 -7.14
C ALA A 77 -13.45 4.81 -6.90
N CYS A 78 -13.11 3.82 -7.72
CA CYS A 78 -11.83 3.12 -7.59
C CYS A 78 -10.63 4.04 -7.82
N PHE A 79 -10.69 4.95 -8.80
CA PHE A 79 -9.61 5.92 -9.00
C PHE A 79 -9.43 6.84 -7.78
N VAL A 80 -10.52 7.31 -7.18
CA VAL A 80 -10.47 8.10 -5.92
C VAL A 80 -9.86 7.29 -4.78
N LEU A 81 -10.23 6.01 -4.63
CA LEU A 81 -9.65 5.13 -3.60
C LEU A 81 -8.14 4.94 -3.82
N VAL A 82 -7.69 4.75 -5.06
CA VAL A 82 -6.26 4.65 -5.41
C VAL A 82 -5.53 5.95 -5.06
N LEU A 83 -6.09 7.12 -5.40
CA LEU A 83 -5.52 8.41 -5.03
C LEU A 83 -5.44 8.61 -3.52
N LEU A 84 -6.44 8.16 -2.77
CA LEU A 84 -6.44 8.22 -1.31
C LEU A 84 -5.31 7.36 -0.73
N VAL A 85 -5.12 6.13 -1.21
CA VAL A 85 -4.01 5.28 -0.77
C VAL A 85 -2.65 5.90 -1.11
N TRP A 86 -2.51 6.52 -2.29
CA TRP A 86 -1.33 7.28 -2.67
C TRP A 86 -1.07 8.44 -1.70
N LEU A 87 -2.08 9.29 -1.46
CA LEU A 87 -1.96 10.43 -0.57
C LEU A 87 -1.52 10.00 0.82
N LEU A 88 -2.18 8.99 1.42
CA LEU A 88 -1.79 8.42 2.71
C LEU A 88 -0.34 7.96 2.70
N THR A 89 0.05 7.21 1.66
CA THR A 89 1.40 6.64 1.54
C THR A 89 2.48 7.74 1.55
N PHE A 90 2.34 8.77 0.71
CA PHE A 90 3.38 9.78 0.54
C PHE A 90 3.38 10.85 1.64
N THR A 91 2.24 11.16 2.24
CA THR A 91 2.12 12.19 3.28
C THR A 91 2.33 11.67 4.69
N ILE A 92 1.99 10.40 4.96
CA ILE A 92 2.05 9.81 6.30
C ILE A 92 3.15 8.76 6.39
N PHE A 93 3.11 7.73 5.53
CA PHE A 93 3.97 6.55 5.68
C PHE A 93 5.42 6.82 5.28
N VAL A 94 5.64 7.51 4.16
CA VAL A 94 7.00 7.85 3.70
C VAL A 94 7.76 8.68 4.74
N PRO A 95 7.21 9.77 5.31
CA PRO A 95 7.89 10.52 6.37
C PRO A 95 8.16 9.67 7.61
N ARG A 96 7.20 8.86 8.08
CA ARG A 96 7.40 8.02 9.27
C ARG A 96 8.48 6.97 9.07
N HIS A 97 8.60 6.35 7.89
CA HIS A 97 9.71 5.44 7.59
C HIS A 97 11.07 6.14 7.55
N LYS A 98 11.11 7.40 7.10
CA LYS A 98 12.34 8.22 7.19
C LYS A 98 12.70 8.51 8.64
N SER A 99 11.73 8.84 9.49
CA SER A 99 11.97 9.05 10.93
C SER A 99 12.53 7.80 11.61
N ILE A 100 12.01 6.60 11.30
CA ILE A 100 12.58 5.36 11.86
C ILE A 100 14.04 5.17 11.41
N THR A 101 14.32 5.45 10.14
CA THR A 101 15.68 5.34 9.58
C THR A 101 16.67 6.32 10.23
N ALA A 102 16.17 7.49 10.63
CA ALA A 102 16.91 8.53 11.34
C ALA A 102 17.10 8.25 12.85
N GLY A 103 16.45 7.21 13.40
CA GLY A 103 16.42 6.97 14.84
C GLY A 103 15.44 7.85 15.59
N GLU A 104 14.57 8.57 14.89
CA GLU A 104 13.59 9.50 15.46
C GLU A 104 12.23 8.80 15.65
N PHE A 105 12.19 7.77 16.49
CA PHE A 105 10.96 7.02 16.75
C PHE A 105 10.83 6.60 18.22
N SER A 106 9.61 6.23 18.60
CA SER A 106 9.32 5.61 19.89
C SER A 106 8.41 4.40 19.68
N ARG A 107 8.26 3.57 20.71
CA ARG A 107 7.31 2.46 20.67
C ARG A 107 5.90 2.91 20.27
N ASN A 108 5.47 4.07 20.77
CA ASN A 108 4.15 4.62 20.46
C ASN A 108 4.02 4.99 18.99
N THR A 109 5.04 5.60 18.37
CA THR A 109 4.98 5.97 16.95
C THR A 109 5.00 4.73 16.03
N LEU A 110 5.66 3.64 16.45
CA LEU A 110 5.60 2.36 15.74
C LEU A 110 4.21 1.72 15.80
N VAL A 111 3.57 1.72 16.97
CA VAL A 111 2.18 1.24 17.13
C VAL A 111 1.22 2.09 16.30
N GLU A 112 1.39 3.41 16.32
CA GLU A 112 0.55 4.32 15.55
C GLU A 112 0.71 4.10 14.04
N LEU A 113 1.94 3.86 13.56
CA LEU A 113 2.20 3.49 12.17
C LEU A 113 1.45 2.21 11.78
N ALA A 114 1.47 1.19 12.64
CA ALA A 114 0.76 -0.06 12.43
C ALA A 114 -0.77 0.13 12.42
N ASN A 115 -1.29 0.98 13.32
CA ASN A 115 -2.71 1.28 13.40
C ASN A 115 -3.22 2.04 12.18
N LEU A 116 -2.49 3.06 11.71
CA LEU A 116 -2.87 3.81 10.52
C LEU A 116 -2.87 2.94 9.25
N ASN A 117 -2.07 1.88 9.21
CA ASN A 117 -1.97 1.04 8.03
C ASN A 117 -3.15 0.08 7.85
N TRP A 118 -3.95 -0.15 8.89
CA TRP A 118 -5.25 -0.80 8.74
C TRP A 118 -6.13 -0.09 7.71
N LEU A 119 -6.06 1.25 7.65
CA LEU A 119 -6.78 2.01 6.62
C LEU A 119 -6.34 1.59 5.22
N ARG A 120 -5.04 1.44 4.97
CA ARG A 120 -4.53 0.97 3.67
C ARG A 120 -4.91 -0.47 3.37
N ALA A 121 -4.87 -1.35 4.39
CA ALA A 121 -5.29 -2.74 4.24
C ALA A 121 -6.77 -2.84 3.84
N ILE A 122 -7.64 -2.06 4.49
CA ILE A 122 -9.06 -1.98 4.18
C ILE A 122 -9.29 -1.40 2.78
N LEU A 123 -8.62 -0.30 2.43
CA LEU A 123 -8.78 0.36 1.12
C LEU A 123 -8.36 -0.58 -0.03
N TRP A 124 -7.20 -1.23 0.06
CA TRP A 124 -6.79 -2.18 -0.99
C TRP A 124 -7.66 -3.43 -1.03
N SER A 125 -8.19 -3.89 0.10
CA SER A 125 -9.19 -4.97 0.13
C SER A 125 -10.46 -4.55 -0.60
N ALA A 126 -10.98 -3.35 -0.36
CA ALA A 126 -12.17 -2.84 -1.03
C ALA A 126 -11.96 -2.68 -2.55
N ILE A 127 -10.82 -2.14 -2.98
CA ILE A 127 -10.47 -2.00 -4.40
C ILE A 127 -10.44 -3.37 -5.07
N PHE A 128 -9.72 -4.33 -4.48
CA PHE A 128 -9.62 -5.68 -5.05
C PHE A 128 -10.98 -6.38 -5.12
N ILE A 129 -11.76 -6.36 -4.05
CA ILE A 129 -13.07 -7.03 -3.99
C ILE A 129 -14.02 -6.45 -5.03
N TRP A 130 -14.08 -5.12 -5.18
CA TRP A 130 -14.94 -4.49 -6.18
C TRP A 130 -14.48 -4.84 -7.59
N ASN A 131 -13.19 -4.72 -7.90
CA ASN A 131 -12.68 -5.08 -9.22
C ASN A 131 -12.84 -6.57 -9.52
N TYR A 132 -12.78 -7.44 -8.52
CA TYR A 132 -13.07 -8.87 -8.67
C TYR A 132 -14.51 -9.10 -9.13
N PHE A 133 -15.51 -8.52 -8.44
CA PHE A 133 -16.91 -8.68 -8.86
C PHE A 133 -17.17 -8.10 -10.25
N THR A 134 -16.67 -6.88 -10.53
CA THR A 134 -16.80 -6.26 -11.85
C THR A 134 -16.10 -7.06 -12.96
N PHE A 135 -15.11 -7.90 -12.65
CA PHE A 135 -14.43 -8.75 -13.65
C PHE A 135 -15.26 -9.96 -14.08
N TYR A 136 -16.18 -10.44 -13.22
CA TYR A 136 -17.00 -11.63 -13.47
C TYR A 136 -18.46 -11.31 -13.82
N ASP A 137 -18.89 -10.06 -13.65
CA ASP A 137 -20.18 -9.54 -14.11
C ASP A 137 -20.13 -9.17 -15.60
#